data_AF-A0A1H0V6Z3-F1
#
_entry.id   AF-A0A1H0V6Z3-F1
#
_cell.length_a   1.000
_cell.length_b   1.000
_cell.length_c   1.000
_cell.angle_alpha   90.00
_cell.angle_beta   90.00
_cell.angle_gamma   90.00
#
_symmetry.space_group_name_H-M   'P 1'
#
loop_
_entity.id
_entity.type
_entity.pdbx_description
1 polymer ?
#
loop_
_entity_poly.entity_id
_entity_poly.type
_entity_poly.pdbx_seq_one_letter_code
_entity_poly.pdbx_strand_id
1 'polypeptide(L)'
;MMSDSTTDGLAVIDAEVAAAESEAREAEALVRQLENRVIEGDATVTPDQISAQESLSRFARLRAQFTVNKAAKAQEAARLQACEALNAEIAAHAKDDGRRFSDQLKTAVDALRAFHDAVEERNVKVREFRQRAQALGVPEQLHTGPVPATHGGVRLTPGGDAGMSAGVKVGRLRVDGVDADTFMNRALDLLVREGKLKILGFIDAGEDLFGDLVRIDEEVPENTAKHFYRGPNGTVFRKDDPFTADEIKRAELTVITKAEADAE
;
A
#
# COMPACT_ATOMS: atom_id res chain seq x y z
N MET A 1 7.91 -22.24 -2.59
CA MET A 1 7.68 -23.70 -2.47
C MET A 1 7.82 -24.23 -1.03
N MET A 2 7.89 -23.38 0.01
CA MET A 2 8.03 -23.79 1.42
C MET A 2 6.72 -23.71 2.22
N SER A 3 5.60 -23.27 1.63
CA SER A 3 4.33 -23.07 2.35
C SER A 3 3.59 -24.38 2.67
N ASP A 4 3.83 -25.45 1.91
CA ASP A 4 3.06 -26.70 2.01
C ASP A 4 3.37 -27.49 3.29
N SER A 5 4.61 -27.41 3.79
CA SER A 5 5.06 -28.19 4.94
C SER A 5 4.50 -27.71 6.29
N THR A 6 4.24 -26.41 6.44
CA THR A 6 3.76 -25.84 7.71
C THR A 6 2.26 -26.08 7.88
N THR A 7 1.51 -26.01 6.77
CA THR A 7 0.07 -26.26 6.77
C THR A 7 -0.25 -27.71 7.08
N ASP A 8 0.55 -28.65 6.56
CA ASP A 8 0.40 -30.09 6.84
C ASP A 8 0.69 -30.43 8.32
N GLY A 9 1.70 -29.78 8.91
CA GLY A 9 2.02 -29.94 10.34
C GLY A 9 0.93 -29.46 11.29
N LEU A 10 0.23 -28.36 10.97
CA LEU A 10 -0.88 -27.84 11.78
C LEU A 10 -2.13 -28.73 11.69
N ALA A 11 -2.42 -29.27 10.51
CA ALA A 11 -3.54 -30.20 10.32
C ALA A 11 -3.38 -31.48 11.14
N VAL A 12 -2.14 -32.00 11.27
CA VAL A 12 -1.84 -33.15 12.13
C VAL A 12 -2.08 -32.81 13.60
N ILE A 13 -1.69 -31.62 14.06
CA ILE A 13 -1.88 -31.17 15.44
C ILE A 13 -3.37 -31.02 15.78
N ASP A 14 -4.17 -30.48 14.86
CA ASP A 14 -5.62 -30.35 15.07
C ASP A 14 -6.30 -31.73 15.16
N ALA A 15 -5.84 -32.70 14.37
CA ALA A 15 -6.30 -34.09 14.45
C ALA A 15 -5.91 -34.75 15.80
N GLU A 16 -4.71 -34.48 16.33
CA GLU A 16 -4.28 -34.95 17.66
C GLU A 16 -5.18 -34.40 18.77
N VAL A 17 -5.55 -33.12 18.70
CA VAL A 17 -6.47 -32.49 19.66
C VAL A 17 -7.85 -33.13 19.59
N ALA A 18 -8.41 -33.29 18.38
CA ALA A 18 -9.74 -33.88 18.20
C ALA A 18 -9.81 -35.32 18.72
N ALA A 19 -8.75 -36.11 18.50
CA ALA A 19 -8.64 -37.47 19.01
C ALA A 19 -8.59 -37.51 20.54
N ALA A 20 -7.77 -36.66 21.17
CA ALA A 20 -7.66 -36.60 22.63
C ALA A 20 -8.96 -36.12 23.30
N GLU A 21 -9.68 -35.20 22.68
CA GLU A 21 -11.00 -34.75 23.13
C GLU A 21 -12.09 -35.82 22.94
N SER A 22 -12.02 -36.64 21.89
CA SER A 22 -12.92 -37.80 21.72
C SER A 22 -12.68 -38.83 22.82
N GLU A 23 -11.41 -39.20 23.06
CA GLU A 23 -11.01 -40.15 24.11
C GLU A 23 -11.49 -39.70 25.50
N ALA A 24 -11.35 -38.40 25.82
CA ALA A 24 -11.84 -37.85 27.09
C ALA A 24 -13.37 -37.93 27.22
N ARG A 25 -14.13 -37.63 26.15
CA ARG A 25 -15.59 -37.72 26.13
C ARG A 25 -16.08 -39.15 26.24
N GLU A 26 -15.45 -40.09 25.54
CA GLU A 26 -15.78 -41.51 25.61
C GLU A 26 -15.53 -42.08 27.01
N ALA A 27 -14.40 -41.73 27.64
CA ALA A 27 -14.08 -42.18 29.00
C ALA A 27 -15.08 -41.62 30.04
N GLU A 28 -15.54 -40.38 29.89
CA GLU A 28 -16.59 -39.80 30.73
C GLU A 28 -17.96 -40.48 30.51
N ALA A 29 -18.31 -40.79 29.25
CA ALA A 29 -19.54 -41.50 28.94
C ALA A 29 -19.58 -42.90 29.57
N LEU A 30 -18.44 -43.61 29.60
CA LEU A 30 -18.32 -44.91 30.26
C LEU A 30 -18.51 -44.83 31.79
N VAL A 31 -18.02 -43.78 32.46
CA VAL A 31 -18.31 -43.55 33.89
C VAL A 31 -19.81 -43.42 34.10
N ARG A 32 -20.47 -42.53 33.34
CA ARG A 32 -21.92 -42.30 33.44
C ARG A 32 -22.74 -43.56 33.17
N GLN A 33 -22.30 -44.41 32.25
CA GLN A 33 -22.96 -45.69 31.97
C GLN A 33 -22.85 -46.66 33.16
N LEU A 34 -21.69 -46.75 33.82
CA LEU A 34 -21.52 -47.57 35.02
C LEU A 34 -22.37 -47.05 36.18
N GLU A 35 -22.41 -45.73 36.39
CA GLU A 35 -23.25 -45.09 37.41
C GLU A 35 -24.74 -45.36 37.18
N ASN A 36 -25.22 -45.21 35.94
CA ASN A 36 -26.62 -45.50 35.59
C ASN A 36 -26.99 -46.98 35.83
N ARG A 37 -26.10 -47.93 35.51
CA ARG A 37 -26.32 -49.35 35.79
C ARG A 37 -26.49 -49.62 37.29
N VAL A 38 -25.71 -48.95 38.14
CA VAL A 38 -25.88 -49.04 39.60
C VAL A 38 -27.24 -48.48 40.04
N ILE A 39 -27.66 -47.33 39.49
CA ILE A 39 -28.97 -46.73 39.77
C ILE A 39 -30.12 -47.66 39.35
N GLU A 40 -29.97 -48.38 38.24
CA GLU A 40 -30.94 -49.36 37.72
C GLU A 40 -30.94 -50.69 38.51
N GLY A 41 -30.05 -50.85 39.49
CA GLY A 41 -30.00 -52.02 40.38
C GLY A 41 -29.08 -53.15 39.91
N ASP A 42 -28.15 -52.88 39.01
CA ASP A 42 -27.14 -53.85 38.59
C ASP A 42 -26.10 -54.09 39.69
N ALA A 43 -26.27 -55.19 40.44
CA ALA A 43 -25.37 -55.60 41.51
C ALA A 43 -24.01 -56.13 41.03
N THR A 44 -23.78 -56.26 39.72
CA THR A 44 -22.49 -56.70 39.16
C THR A 44 -21.47 -55.57 39.06
N VAL A 45 -21.92 -54.31 39.09
CA VAL A 45 -21.03 -53.14 39.05
C VAL A 45 -20.46 -52.88 40.44
N THR A 46 -19.13 -52.87 40.55
CA THR A 46 -18.45 -52.67 41.84
C THR A 46 -17.95 -51.23 42.00
N PRO A 47 -17.80 -50.73 43.24
CA PRO A 47 -17.18 -49.43 43.51
C PRO A 47 -15.78 -49.30 42.91
N ASP A 48 -15.02 -50.40 42.88
CA ASP A 48 -13.68 -50.44 42.28
C ASP A 48 -13.71 -50.23 40.77
N GLN A 49 -14.73 -50.76 40.07
CA GLN A 49 -14.89 -50.53 38.63
C GLN A 49 -15.20 -49.07 38.31
N ILE A 50 -16.07 -48.43 39.10
CA ILE A 50 -16.36 -47.00 38.95
C ILE A 50 -15.11 -46.17 39.24
N SER A 51 -14.43 -46.43 40.36
CA SER A 51 -13.20 -45.70 40.74
C SER A 51 -12.08 -45.85 39.70
N ALA A 52 -11.92 -47.05 39.12
CA ALA A 52 -10.98 -47.28 38.04
C ALA A 52 -11.34 -46.48 36.79
N GLN A 53 -12.63 -46.48 36.40
CA GLN A 53 -13.10 -45.75 35.22
C GLN A 53 -13.06 -44.22 35.42
N GLU A 54 -13.34 -43.72 36.61
CA GLU A 54 -13.17 -42.31 36.99
C GLU A 54 -11.71 -41.87 36.86
N SER A 55 -10.77 -42.71 37.34
CA SER A 55 -9.34 -42.44 37.23
C SER A 55 -8.89 -42.37 35.77
N LEU A 56 -9.39 -43.28 34.92
CA LEU A 56 -9.16 -43.26 33.47
C LEU A 56 -9.76 -41.99 32.82
N SER A 57 -11.00 -41.64 33.16
CA SER A 57 -11.66 -40.41 32.67
C SER A 57 -10.89 -39.15 33.06
N ARG A 58 -10.40 -39.08 34.30
CA ARG A 58 -9.60 -37.95 34.79
C ARG A 58 -8.27 -37.86 34.03
N PHE A 59 -7.60 -38.99 33.80
CA PHE A 59 -6.36 -39.02 33.03
C PHE A 59 -6.57 -38.60 31.58
N ALA A 60 -7.62 -39.11 30.91
CA ALA A 60 -7.96 -38.74 29.54
C ALA A 60 -8.24 -37.24 29.40
N ARG A 61 -8.95 -36.62 30.36
CA ARG A 61 -9.16 -35.16 30.42
C ARG A 61 -7.85 -34.38 30.55
N LEU A 62 -6.95 -34.81 31.44
CA LEU A 62 -5.63 -34.16 31.59
C LEU A 62 -4.79 -34.27 30.32
N ARG A 63 -4.84 -35.42 29.64
CA ARG A 63 -4.15 -35.63 28.36
C ARG A 63 -4.72 -34.76 27.24
N ALA A 64 -6.05 -34.63 27.16
CA ALA A 64 -6.70 -33.70 26.22
C ALA A 64 -6.24 -32.25 26.46
N GLN A 65 -6.28 -31.78 27.72
CA GLN A 65 -5.79 -30.44 28.07
C GLN A 65 -4.30 -30.24 27.74
N PHE A 66 -3.47 -31.24 28.01
CA PHE A 66 -2.05 -31.19 27.63
C PHE A 66 -1.88 -31.06 26.12
N THR A 67 -2.65 -31.83 25.33
CA THR A 67 -2.60 -31.81 23.87
C THR A 67 -3.04 -30.46 23.31
N VAL A 68 -4.13 -29.89 23.85
CA VAL A 68 -4.57 -28.51 23.53
C VAL A 68 -3.48 -27.48 23.83
N ASN A 69 -2.86 -27.55 25.01
CA ASN A 69 -1.80 -26.61 25.39
C ASN A 69 -0.55 -26.76 24.50
N LYS A 70 -0.21 -28.01 24.12
CA LYS A 70 0.89 -28.31 23.20
C LYS A 70 0.58 -27.73 21.81
N ALA A 71 -0.65 -27.92 21.32
CA ALA A 71 -1.11 -27.38 20.04
C ALA A 71 -1.05 -25.86 19.99
N ALA A 72 -1.54 -25.17 21.03
CA ALA A 72 -1.49 -23.71 21.11
C ALA A 72 -0.05 -23.16 21.06
N LYS A 73 0.89 -23.81 21.78
CA LYS A 73 2.31 -23.44 21.73
C LYS A 73 2.93 -23.65 20.34
N ALA A 74 2.58 -24.75 19.68
CA ALA A 74 3.06 -25.04 18.34
C ALA A 74 2.51 -24.05 17.30
N GLN A 75 1.23 -23.70 17.39
CA GLN A 75 0.59 -22.68 16.55
C GLN A 75 1.25 -21.31 16.74
N GLU A 76 1.51 -20.90 17.98
CA GLU A 76 2.17 -19.61 18.24
C GLU A 76 3.62 -19.59 17.72
N ALA A 77 4.38 -20.68 17.91
CA ALA A 77 5.72 -20.80 17.35
C ALA A 77 5.71 -20.73 15.81
N ALA A 78 4.76 -21.41 15.16
CA ALA A 78 4.58 -21.36 13.71
C ALA A 78 4.20 -19.95 13.24
N ARG A 79 3.34 -19.24 13.98
CA ARG A 79 2.97 -17.85 13.70
C ARG A 79 4.18 -16.93 13.77
N LEU A 80 5.00 -17.04 14.83
CA LEU A 80 6.22 -16.25 14.98
C LEU A 80 7.21 -16.52 13.85
N GLN A 81 7.44 -17.79 13.49
CA GLN A 81 8.29 -18.15 12.37
C GLN A 81 7.77 -17.59 11.03
N ALA A 82 6.45 -17.62 10.81
CA ALA A 82 5.85 -17.02 9.62
C ALA A 82 6.00 -15.49 9.60
N CYS A 83 5.87 -14.82 10.75
CA CYS A 83 6.14 -13.39 10.88
C CYS A 83 7.61 -13.04 10.60
N GLU A 84 8.56 -13.83 11.10
CA GLU A 84 10.00 -13.66 10.83
C GLU A 84 10.31 -13.84 9.34
N ALA A 85 9.74 -14.86 8.70
CA ALA A 85 9.89 -15.10 7.27
C ALA A 85 9.30 -13.96 6.43
N LEU A 86 8.10 -13.48 6.79
CA LEU A 86 7.48 -12.32 6.14
C LEU A 86 8.31 -11.06 6.31
N ASN A 87 8.86 -10.81 7.51
CA ASN A 87 9.73 -9.68 7.77
C ASN A 87 11.00 -9.74 6.89
N ALA A 88 11.62 -10.92 6.77
CA ALA A 88 12.77 -11.10 5.90
C ALA A 88 12.42 -10.88 4.41
N GLU A 89 11.24 -11.32 3.96
CA GLU A 89 10.74 -11.09 2.60
C GLU A 89 10.54 -9.59 2.32
N ILE A 90 9.87 -8.88 3.24
CA ILE A 90 9.67 -7.43 3.14
C ILE A 90 11.00 -6.70 3.12
N ALA A 91 11.91 -7.00 4.05
CA ALA A 91 13.23 -6.36 4.12
C ALA A 91 14.12 -6.66 2.89
N ALA A 92 13.92 -7.81 2.25
CA ALA A 92 14.60 -8.13 0.99
C ALA A 92 14.01 -7.38 -0.21
N HIS A 93 12.71 -7.09 -0.19
CA HIS A 93 12.00 -6.43 -1.28
C HIS A 93 12.04 -4.89 -1.20
N ALA A 94 11.95 -4.33 0.00
CA ALA A 94 11.91 -2.89 0.28
C ALA A 94 13.30 -2.24 0.13
N LYS A 95 13.96 -2.47 -1.00
CA LYS A 95 15.27 -1.88 -1.30
C LYS A 95 15.21 -1.18 -2.65
N ASP A 96 15.51 0.12 -2.61
CA ASP A 96 15.76 0.98 -3.77
C ASP A 96 14.55 1.27 -4.68
N ASP A 97 13.35 0.79 -4.38
CA ASP A 97 12.14 1.08 -5.15
C ASP A 97 11.76 2.55 -5.06
N GLY A 98 11.80 3.15 -3.88
CA GLY A 98 11.59 4.58 -3.66
C GLY A 98 12.56 5.44 -4.46
N ARG A 99 13.85 5.06 -4.48
CA ARG A 99 14.86 5.73 -5.30
C ARG A 99 14.61 5.55 -6.79
N ARG A 100 14.27 4.34 -7.22
CA ARG A 100 13.93 4.00 -8.61
C ARG A 100 12.73 4.82 -9.09
N PHE A 101 11.67 4.92 -8.29
CA PHE A 101 10.49 5.72 -8.62
C PHE A 101 10.82 7.22 -8.66
N SER A 102 11.61 7.72 -7.72
CA SER A 102 12.08 9.10 -7.70
C SER A 102 12.83 9.46 -8.99
N ASP A 103 13.77 8.60 -9.43
CA ASP A 103 14.56 8.83 -10.64
C ASP A 103 13.72 8.74 -11.92
N GLN A 104 12.76 7.82 -11.98
CA GLN A 104 11.80 7.73 -13.08
C GLN A 104 10.90 8.97 -13.16
N LEU A 105 10.43 9.47 -12.02
CA LEU A 105 9.60 10.67 -11.98
C LEU A 105 10.39 11.92 -12.37
N LYS A 106 11.63 12.07 -11.89
CA LYS A 106 12.55 13.14 -12.33
C LYS A 106 12.71 13.13 -13.85
N THR A 107 12.99 11.95 -14.41
CA THR A 107 13.15 11.79 -15.86
C THR A 107 11.90 12.21 -16.61
N ALA A 108 10.70 11.86 -16.11
CA ALA A 108 9.44 12.27 -16.73
C ALA A 108 9.21 13.78 -16.66
N VAL A 109 9.46 14.40 -15.51
CA VAL A 109 9.34 15.86 -15.32
C VAL A 109 10.31 16.61 -16.23
N ASP A 110 11.56 16.17 -16.30
CA ASP A 110 12.57 16.80 -17.15
C ASP A 110 12.26 16.63 -18.64
N ALA A 111 11.70 15.49 -19.04
CA ALA A 111 11.23 15.28 -20.41
C ALA A 111 10.07 16.24 -20.77
N LEU A 112 9.13 16.47 -19.85
CA LEU A 112 8.03 17.42 -20.05
C LEU A 112 8.55 18.87 -20.15
N ARG A 113 9.51 19.26 -19.30
CA ARG A 113 10.18 20.57 -19.38
C ARG A 113 10.91 20.74 -20.71
N ALA A 114 11.71 19.76 -21.12
CA ALA A 114 12.45 19.81 -22.38
C ALA A 114 11.52 19.91 -23.59
N PHE A 115 10.37 19.22 -23.57
CA PHE A 115 9.35 19.36 -24.60
C PHE A 115 8.79 20.78 -24.65
N HIS A 116 8.44 21.35 -23.50
CA HIS A 116 7.92 22.71 -23.40
C HIS A 116 8.94 23.74 -23.92
N ASP A 117 10.20 23.64 -23.49
CA ASP A 117 11.28 24.54 -23.92
C ASP A 117 11.53 24.47 -25.43
N ALA A 118 11.53 23.27 -26.01
CA ALA A 118 11.69 23.08 -27.45
C ALA A 118 10.51 23.67 -28.25
N VAL A 119 9.29 23.57 -27.73
CA VAL A 119 8.11 24.22 -28.32
C VAL A 119 8.25 25.75 -28.27
N GLU A 120 8.68 26.31 -27.14
CA GLU A 120 8.85 27.76 -27.01
C GLU A 120 9.98 28.31 -27.88
N GLU A 121 11.13 27.62 -27.95
CA GLU A 121 12.22 27.98 -28.86
C GLU A 121 11.74 28.05 -30.31
N ARG A 122 10.99 27.02 -30.73
CA ARG A 122 10.38 26.99 -32.06
C ARG A 122 9.37 28.12 -32.25
N ASN A 123 8.53 28.39 -31.25
CA ASN A 123 7.52 29.45 -31.31
C ASN A 123 8.14 30.84 -31.44
N VAL A 124 9.28 31.11 -30.80
CA VAL A 124 10.05 32.34 -31.01
C VAL A 124 10.39 32.52 -32.49
N LYS A 125 10.88 31.47 -33.16
CA LYS A 125 11.17 31.53 -34.60
C LYS A 125 9.94 31.73 -35.46
N VAL A 126 8.82 31.10 -35.12
CA VAL A 126 7.55 31.33 -35.82
C VAL A 126 7.11 32.79 -35.68
N ARG A 127 7.20 33.37 -34.48
CA ARG A 127 6.89 34.79 -34.22
C ARG A 127 7.80 35.72 -35.03
N GLU A 128 9.10 35.44 -35.08
CA GLU A 128 10.06 36.19 -35.92
C GLU A 128 9.67 36.16 -37.40
N PHE A 129 9.34 34.98 -37.95
CA PHE A 129 8.91 34.85 -39.35
C PHE A 129 7.63 35.63 -39.63
N ARG A 130 6.65 35.54 -38.72
CA ARG A 130 5.39 36.27 -38.82
C ARG A 130 5.61 37.78 -38.82
N GLN A 131 6.40 38.31 -37.89
CA GLN A 131 6.72 39.73 -37.82
C GLN A 131 7.40 40.23 -39.10
N ARG A 132 8.35 39.46 -39.64
CA ARG A 132 9.00 39.79 -40.91
C ARG A 132 8.03 39.79 -42.09
N ALA A 133 7.12 38.82 -42.16
CA ALA A 133 6.09 38.77 -43.21
C ALA A 133 5.11 39.96 -43.10
N GLN A 134 4.73 40.34 -41.88
CA GLN A 134 3.92 41.54 -41.64
C GLN A 134 4.64 42.82 -42.08
N ALA A 135 5.93 42.97 -41.76
CA ALA A 135 6.74 44.12 -42.18
C ALA A 135 6.89 44.23 -43.71
N LEU A 136 6.76 43.12 -44.44
CA LEU A 136 6.74 43.07 -45.91
C LEU A 136 5.36 43.32 -46.53
N GLY A 137 4.33 43.62 -45.72
CA GLY A 137 2.98 43.89 -46.18
C GLY A 137 2.21 42.64 -46.64
N VAL A 138 2.61 41.44 -46.20
CA VAL A 138 1.87 40.21 -46.49
C VAL A 138 0.55 40.23 -45.71
N PRO A 139 -0.62 40.16 -46.37
CA PRO A 139 -1.89 40.24 -45.69
C PRO A 139 -2.20 38.95 -44.92
N GLU A 140 -2.89 39.09 -43.80
CA GLU A 140 -3.49 37.97 -43.09
C GLU A 140 -4.71 37.44 -43.85
N GLN A 141 -4.68 36.14 -44.16
CA GLN A 141 -5.77 35.49 -44.88
C GLN A 141 -6.55 34.58 -43.93
N LEU A 142 -7.81 34.92 -43.71
CA LEU A 142 -8.73 34.17 -42.86
C LEU A 142 -9.27 32.90 -43.54
N HIS A 143 -9.19 32.81 -44.87
CA HIS A 143 -9.73 31.71 -45.65
C HIS A 143 -8.66 30.71 -46.11
N THR A 144 -9.04 29.43 -46.15
CA THR A 144 -8.21 28.35 -46.68
C THR A 144 -8.16 28.42 -48.21
N GLY A 145 -7.03 28.87 -48.75
CA GLY A 145 -6.79 28.92 -50.20
C GLY A 145 -5.34 28.62 -50.60
N PRO A 146 -5.01 28.56 -51.91
CA PRO A 146 -3.63 28.51 -52.37
C PRO A 146 -2.88 29.79 -51.98
N VAL A 147 -1.56 29.70 -51.76
CA VAL A 147 -0.76 30.89 -51.41
C VAL A 147 -0.61 31.77 -52.66
N PRO A 148 -0.99 33.06 -52.62
CA PRO A 148 -0.89 33.93 -53.79
C PRO A 148 0.57 34.07 -54.25
N ALA A 149 0.79 33.97 -55.56
CA ALA A 149 2.10 34.24 -56.15
C ALA A 149 2.58 35.69 -55.90
N THR A 150 1.63 36.61 -55.67
CA THR A 150 1.86 38.04 -55.42
C THR A 150 2.67 38.36 -54.17
N HIS A 151 2.86 37.39 -53.26
CA HIS A 151 3.64 37.55 -52.02
C HIS A 151 4.82 36.57 -51.94
N GLY A 152 5.37 36.18 -53.09
CA GLY A 152 6.51 35.25 -53.14
C GLY A 152 6.20 33.87 -52.56
N GLY A 153 4.93 33.46 -52.57
CA GLY A 153 4.49 32.19 -51.99
C GLY A 153 4.45 32.17 -50.46
N VAL A 154 4.45 33.32 -49.79
CA VAL A 154 4.28 33.46 -48.33
C VAL A 154 2.88 33.97 -48.00
N ARG A 155 2.25 33.43 -46.96
CA ARG A 155 1.04 34.01 -46.33
C ARG A 155 1.10 33.93 -44.82
N LEU A 156 0.41 34.85 -44.15
CA LEU A 156 0.14 34.80 -42.73
C LEU A 156 -1.05 33.87 -42.45
N THR A 157 -1.00 33.12 -41.36
CA THR A 157 -2.09 32.25 -40.88
C THR A 157 -2.59 32.73 -39.52
N PRO A 158 -3.91 32.81 -39.28
CA PRO A 158 -4.44 33.25 -37.98
C PRO A 158 -4.29 32.18 -36.88
N GLY A 159 -3.90 30.96 -37.23
CA GLY A 159 -4.02 29.79 -36.35
C GLY A 159 -5.46 29.26 -36.34
N GLY A 160 -5.85 28.56 -35.26
CA GLY A 160 -7.25 28.20 -35.02
C GLY A 160 -7.55 26.70 -34.93
N ASP A 161 -6.57 25.84 -35.22
CA ASP A 161 -6.68 24.42 -34.85
C ASP A 161 -6.34 24.24 -33.37
N ALA A 162 -6.97 23.28 -32.70
CA ALA A 162 -6.73 23.05 -31.28
C ALA A 162 -5.25 22.71 -31.01
N GLY A 163 -4.57 23.60 -30.27
CA GLY A 163 -3.15 23.54 -29.95
C GLY A 163 -2.23 24.26 -30.96
N MET A 164 -2.78 24.97 -31.94
CA MET A 164 -2.03 25.69 -32.97
C MET A 164 -2.33 27.19 -32.93
N SER A 165 -1.27 28.00 -32.88
CA SER A 165 -1.34 29.45 -32.89
C SER A 165 -0.91 30.06 -34.22
N ALA A 166 -1.13 31.36 -34.37
CA ALA A 166 -0.84 32.10 -35.60
C ALA A 166 0.60 31.93 -36.08
N GLY A 167 0.79 31.84 -37.40
CA GLY A 167 2.10 31.62 -38.00
C GLY A 167 2.18 32.06 -39.44
N VAL A 168 2.95 31.30 -40.23
CA VAL A 168 3.18 31.54 -41.65
C VAL A 168 3.04 30.26 -42.46
N LYS A 169 2.65 30.40 -43.73
CA LYS A 169 2.70 29.32 -44.72
C LYS A 169 3.59 29.74 -45.89
N VAL A 170 4.45 28.82 -46.33
CA VAL A 170 5.36 29.01 -47.46
C VAL A 170 5.15 27.87 -48.44
N GLY A 171 4.56 28.16 -49.60
CA GLY A 171 4.11 27.13 -50.54
C GLY A 171 3.13 26.14 -49.88
N ARG A 172 3.54 24.88 -49.74
CA ARG A 172 2.77 23.82 -49.05
C ARG A 172 3.12 23.64 -47.58
N LEU A 173 4.17 24.30 -47.09
CA LEU A 173 4.64 24.18 -45.71
C LEU A 173 3.82 25.07 -44.79
N ARG A 174 3.44 24.52 -43.64
CA ARG A 174 2.76 25.21 -42.56
C ARG A 174 3.70 25.36 -41.38
N VAL A 175 3.92 26.59 -40.94
CA VAL A 175 4.85 26.95 -39.87
C VAL A 175 4.04 27.76 -38.86
N ASP A 176 3.22 27.04 -38.11
CA ASP A 176 2.36 27.58 -37.06
C ASP A 176 3.03 27.46 -35.70
N GLY A 177 2.65 28.33 -34.77
CA GLY A 177 3.04 28.16 -33.37
C GLY A 177 2.28 26.99 -32.75
N VAL A 178 2.86 26.41 -31.71
CA VAL A 178 2.31 25.23 -31.02
C VAL A 178 2.08 25.58 -29.57
N ASP A 179 0.92 25.25 -29.03
CA ASP A 179 0.64 25.34 -27.60
C ASP A 179 1.07 24.03 -26.92
N ALA A 180 2.18 24.09 -26.18
CA ALA A 180 2.74 22.93 -25.47
C ALA A 180 1.72 22.32 -24.49
N ASP A 181 0.95 23.15 -23.80
CA ASP A 181 0.00 22.70 -22.77
C ASP A 181 -1.12 21.88 -23.38
N THR A 182 -1.64 22.29 -24.55
CA THR A 182 -2.66 21.50 -25.26
C THR A 182 -2.15 20.10 -25.59
N PHE A 183 -0.90 19.97 -26.05
CA PHE A 183 -0.35 18.66 -26.44
C PHE A 183 0.06 17.81 -25.22
N MET A 184 0.57 18.43 -24.15
CA MET A 184 0.81 17.73 -22.88
C MET A 184 -0.50 17.18 -22.30
N ASN A 185 -1.57 17.99 -22.27
CA ASN A 185 -2.88 17.53 -21.80
C ASN A 185 -3.44 16.37 -22.63
N ARG A 186 -3.22 16.36 -23.95
CA ARG A 186 -3.60 15.21 -24.80
C ARG A 186 -2.78 13.95 -24.48
N ALA A 187 -1.50 14.10 -24.15
CA ALA A 187 -0.67 12.97 -23.73
C ALA A 187 -1.14 12.42 -22.37
N LEU A 188 -1.51 13.29 -21.43
CA LEU A 188 -2.07 12.88 -20.14
C LEU A 188 -3.44 12.18 -20.31
N ASP A 189 -4.33 12.68 -21.19
CA ASP A 189 -5.60 12.03 -21.53
C ASP A 189 -5.39 10.62 -22.12
N LEU A 190 -4.34 10.42 -22.93
CA LEU A 190 -3.99 9.10 -23.43
C LEU A 190 -3.68 8.13 -22.28
N LEU A 191 -2.86 8.56 -21.31
CA LEU A 191 -2.53 7.74 -20.13
C LEU A 191 -3.76 7.45 -19.25
N VAL A 192 -4.71 8.37 -19.18
CA VAL A 192 -6.00 8.14 -18.49
C VAL A 192 -6.80 7.05 -19.18
N ARG A 193 -6.91 7.10 -20.52
CA ARG A 193 -7.64 6.08 -21.30
C ARG A 193 -7.00 4.70 -21.21
N GLU A 194 -5.68 4.64 -21.04
CA GLU A 194 -4.93 3.41 -20.80
C GLU A 194 -5.04 2.90 -19.35
N GLY A 195 -5.73 3.63 -18.46
CA GLY A 195 -5.83 3.29 -17.04
C GLY A 195 -4.52 3.44 -16.28
N LYS A 196 -3.55 4.17 -16.83
CA LYS A 196 -2.22 4.40 -16.24
C LYS A 196 -2.17 5.67 -15.39
N LEU A 197 -3.08 6.61 -15.63
CA LEU A 197 -3.18 7.86 -14.89
C LEU A 197 -4.60 8.07 -14.37
N LYS A 198 -4.72 8.54 -13.12
CA LYS A 198 -5.96 9.08 -12.58
C LYS A 198 -5.75 10.57 -12.37
N ILE A 199 -6.54 11.40 -13.05
CA ILE A 199 -6.53 12.84 -12.80
C ILE A 199 -7.27 13.07 -11.50
N LEU A 200 -6.50 13.29 -10.45
CA LEU A 200 -7.00 13.83 -9.20
C LEU A 200 -7.10 15.36 -9.35
N GLY A 201 -7.89 16.01 -8.49
CA GLY A 201 -7.96 17.48 -8.45
C GLY A 201 -6.61 18.10 -8.06
N PHE A 202 -6.62 19.35 -7.59
CA PHE A 202 -5.39 20.01 -7.13
C PHE A 202 -4.70 19.17 -6.02
N ILE A 203 -3.55 18.58 -6.36
CA ILE A 203 -2.64 17.94 -5.41
C ILE A 203 -1.38 18.80 -5.40
N ASP A 204 -1.07 19.33 -4.23
CA ASP A 204 0.17 20.07 -4.00
C ASP A 204 1.37 19.12 -4.13
N ALA A 205 2.43 19.57 -4.80
CA ALA A 205 3.63 18.76 -4.98
C ALA A 205 4.44 18.58 -3.68
N GLY A 206 4.08 19.31 -2.62
CA GLY A 206 4.84 19.36 -1.39
C GLY A 206 6.14 20.14 -1.52
N GLU A 207 6.92 20.14 -0.44
CA GLU A 207 8.24 20.78 -0.42
C GLU A 207 9.30 19.95 -1.15
N ASP A 208 9.17 18.61 -1.14
CA ASP A 208 10.14 17.69 -1.74
C ASP A 208 9.47 16.42 -2.30
N LEU A 209 8.76 16.57 -3.42
CA LEU A 209 8.10 15.49 -4.16
C LEU A 209 9.02 14.27 -4.41
N PHE A 210 10.30 14.53 -4.70
CA PHE A 210 11.24 13.47 -5.06
C PHE A 210 11.79 12.75 -3.84
N GLY A 211 12.06 13.48 -2.75
CA GLY A 211 12.45 12.89 -1.48
C GLY A 211 11.30 12.15 -0.78
N ASP A 212 10.06 12.58 -0.98
CA ASP A 212 8.87 11.83 -0.51
C ASP A 212 8.85 10.39 -1.06
N LEU A 213 9.22 10.20 -2.33
CA LEU A 213 9.33 8.86 -2.93
C LEU A 213 10.52 8.07 -2.40
N VAL A 214 11.67 8.71 -2.19
CA VAL A 214 12.86 8.04 -1.62
C VAL A 214 12.55 7.50 -0.23
N ARG A 215 11.78 8.26 0.56
CA ARG A 215 11.36 7.91 1.92
C ARG A 215 10.48 6.66 2.05
N ILE A 216 9.93 6.13 0.95
CA ILE A 216 9.08 4.93 0.99
C ILE A 216 9.85 3.70 1.51
N ASP A 217 11.14 3.59 1.19
CA ASP A 217 11.99 2.47 1.59
C ASP A 217 12.99 2.84 2.70
N GLU A 218 12.97 4.09 3.16
CA GLU A 218 13.85 4.49 4.25
C GLU A 218 13.41 3.82 5.54
N GLU A 219 14.39 3.40 6.35
CA GLU A 219 14.10 2.95 7.70
C GLU A 219 13.36 4.06 8.43
N VAL A 220 12.17 3.73 8.94
CA VAL A 220 11.41 4.67 9.76
C VAL A 220 12.32 5.06 10.92
N PRO A 221 12.64 6.36 11.07
CA PRO A 221 13.59 6.78 12.09
C PRO A 221 13.12 6.28 13.45
N GLU A 222 14.06 5.80 14.27
CA GLU A 222 13.76 5.41 15.64
C GLU A 222 12.95 6.53 16.31
N ASN A 223 11.87 6.14 16.97
CA ASN A 223 11.02 7.13 17.62
C ASN A 223 11.84 7.87 18.69
N THR A 224 12.06 9.16 18.45
CA THR A 224 12.83 10.05 19.34
C THR A 224 12.00 10.58 20.51
N ALA A 225 10.73 10.17 20.63
CA ALA A 225 9.85 10.58 21.69
C ALA A 225 10.51 10.37 23.05
N LYS A 226 10.41 11.39 23.89
CA LYS A 226 10.94 11.38 25.26
C LYS A 226 9.90 10.95 26.28
N HIS A 227 8.62 11.02 25.90
CA HIS A 227 7.50 10.77 26.78
C HIS A 227 6.55 9.73 26.19
N PHE A 228 6.18 8.75 27.01
CA PHE A 228 5.37 7.61 26.61
C PHE A 228 4.19 7.49 27.57
N TYR A 229 3.01 7.24 27.01
CA TYR A 229 1.77 7.13 27.76
C TYR A 229 0.93 5.97 27.25
N ARG A 230 0.28 5.22 28.14
CA ARG A 230 -0.70 4.19 27.81
C ARG A 230 -2.10 4.72 28.08
N GLY A 231 -2.96 4.68 27.07
CA GLY A 231 -4.37 5.01 27.22
C GLY A 231 -5.20 3.86 27.80
N PRO A 232 -6.47 4.11 28.14
CA PRO A 232 -7.36 3.11 28.75
C PRO A 232 -7.62 1.89 27.85
N ASN A 233 -7.47 2.05 26.53
CA ASN A 233 -7.62 0.97 25.55
C ASN A 233 -6.31 0.23 25.25
N GLY A 234 -5.24 0.48 26.02
CA GLY A 234 -3.91 -0.08 25.78
C GLY A 234 -3.07 0.67 24.75
N THR A 235 -3.65 1.60 23.98
CA THR A 235 -2.90 2.38 22.97
C THR A 235 -1.73 3.16 23.58
N VAL A 236 -0.55 3.00 22.99
CA VAL A 236 0.67 3.73 23.37
C VAL A 236 0.80 5.04 22.59
N PHE A 237 0.80 6.16 23.30
CA PHE A 237 1.09 7.49 22.78
C PHE A 237 2.57 7.83 23.01
N ARG A 238 3.26 8.21 21.94
CA ARG A 238 4.68 8.62 21.95
C ARG A 238 4.76 10.10 21.60
N LYS A 239 5.34 10.94 22.46
CA LYS A 239 5.46 12.40 22.22
C LYS A 239 6.85 12.93 22.58
N ASP A 240 7.27 13.94 21.82
CA ASP A 240 8.47 14.72 22.14
C ASP A 240 8.23 15.66 23.32
N ASP A 241 7.05 16.27 23.38
CA ASP A 241 6.61 17.13 24.48
C ASP A 241 5.64 16.40 25.42
N PRO A 242 5.79 16.55 26.74
CA PRO A 242 4.94 15.85 27.70
C PRO A 242 3.51 16.40 27.65
N PHE A 243 2.52 15.51 27.84
CA PHE A 243 1.18 15.96 28.19
C PHE A 243 1.20 16.66 29.55
N THR A 244 0.38 17.70 29.67
CA THR A 244 0.11 18.35 30.95
C THR A 244 -0.63 17.39 31.89
N ALA A 245 -0.52 17.60 33.20
CA ALA A 245 -1.22 16.77 34.19
C ALA A 245 -2.74 16.72 33.96
N ASP A 246 -3.33 17.84 33.54
CA ASP A 246 -4.77 17.92 33.23
C ASP A 246 -5.15 17.14 31.98
N GLU A 247 -4.29 17.09 30.96
CA GLU A 247 -4.50 16.26 29.77
C GLU A 247 -4.38 14.78 30.10
N ILE A 248 -3.35 14.39 30.87
CA ILE A 248 -3.14 13.03 31.34
C ILE A 248 -4.38 12.55 32.11
N LYS A 249 -4.87 13.37 33.05
CA LYS A 249 -6.06 13.05 33.84
C LYS A 249 -7.33 12.95 32.99
N ARG A 250 -7.52 13.88 32.04
CA ARG A 250 -8.72 13.94 31.20
C ARG A 250 -8.80 12.80 30.19
N ALA A 251 -7.65 12.36 29.69
CA ALA A 251 -7.54 11.27 28.72
C ALA A 251 -7.22 9.90 29.37
N GLU A 252 -7.24 9.83 30.71
CA GLU A 252 -6.97 8.62 31.49
C GLU A 252 -5.65 7.94 31.09
N LEU A 253 -4.62 8.76 30.86
CA LEU A 253 -3.31 8.29 30.43
C LEU A 253 -2.47 7.85 31.62
N THR A 254 -1.74 6.75 31.45
CA THR A 254 -0.72 6.29 32.40
C THR A 254 0.66 6.53 31.81
N VAL A 255 1.56 7.20 32.54
CA VAL A 255 2.96 7.37 32.09
C VAL A 255 3.65 6.01 32.11
N ILE A 256 4.29 5.65 31.01
CA ILE A 256 5.05 4.41 30.86
C ILE A 256 6.49 4.72 30.42
N THR A 257 7.37 3.74 30.53
CA THR A 257 8.75 3.80 30.04
C THR A 257 8.83 3.50 28.54
N LYS A 258 9.95 3.87 27.91
CA LYS A 258 10.25 3.47 26.51
C LYS A 258 10.24 1.95 26.35
N ALA A 259 10.85 1.21 27.30
CA ALA A 259 10.86 -0.25 27.26
C ALA A 259 9.46 -0.88 27.33
N GLU A 260 8.56 -0.31 28.13
CA GLU A 260 7.16 -0.75 28.19
C GLU A 260 6.36 -0.37 26.92
N ALA A 261 6.74 0.73 26.27
CA ALA A 261 6.15 1.17 25.01
C ALA A 261 6.63 0.38 23.79
N ASP A 262 7.86 -0.16 23.84
CA ASP A 262 8.47 -0.93 22.75
C ASP A 262 8.20 -2.44 22.85
N ALA A 263 7.68 -2.90 24.00
CA ALA A 263 7.31 -4.30 24.24
C ALA A 263 5.88 -4.66 23.76
N GLU A 264 5.13 -3.70 23.23
CA GLU A 264 3.81 -3.86 22.58
C GLU A 264 3.92 -3.84 21.06
#